data_AF-A0A352NRP8-F1
#
_entry.id   AF-A0A352NRP8-F1
#
_cell.length_a   1.000
_cell.length_b   1.000
_cell.length_c   1.000
_cell.angle_alpha   90.00
_cell.angle_beta   90.00
_cell.angle_gamma   90.00
#
_symmetry.space_group_name_H-M   'P 1'
#
loop_
_entity.id
_entity.type
_entity.pdbx_description
1 polymer ?
#
loop_
_entity_poly.entity_id
_entity_poly.type
_entity_poly.pdbx_seq_one_letter_code
_entity_poly.pdbx_strand_id
1 'polypeptide(L)'
;MIEINQKINRIDLKLKAFKMGEDLCIILTGGKEHIGAVTAFHDGKVETITFSSHKERFITEKISDIFIRGFIGHFVICCGIHFDNITKEEISSVENISCEMAKILCEKLKYSN
;
A
#
# COMPACT_ATOMS: atom_id res chain seq x y z
N MET A 1 -13.82 -5.74 5.77
CA MET A 1 -12.84 -4.68 5.46
C MET A 1 -11.90 -4.54 6.63
N ILE A 2 -10.59 -4.52 6.37
CA ILE A 2 -9.57 -4.24 7.39
C ILE A 2 -9.09 -2.81 7.17
N GLU A 3 -8.99 -2.04 8.25
CA GLU A 3 -8.45 -0.68 8.22
C GLU A 3 -7.29 -0.56 9.21
N ILE A 4 -6.20 0.07 8.75
CA ILE A 4 -5.01 0.34 9.54
C ILE A 4 -4.67 1.81 9.32
N ASN A 5 -4.57 2.56 10.42
CA ASN A 5 -4.22 3.97 10.39
C ASN A 5 -2.92 4.16 11.18
N GLN A 6 -1.97 4.90 10.62
CA GLN A 6 -0.70 5.22 11.26
C GLN A 6 -0.43 6.71 11.12
N LYS A 7 0.09 7.32 12.19
CA LYS A 7 0.44 8.74 12.19
C LYS A 7 1.76 8.96 12.92
N ILE A 8 2.71 9.59 12.24
CA ILE A 8 3.99 10.02 12.82
C ILE A 8 4.22 11.48 12.39
N ASN A 9 4.32 12.40 13.36
CA ASN A 9 4.39 13.83 13.10
C ASN A 9 3.23 14.31 12.20
N ARG A 10 3.55 14.89 11.03
CA ARG A 10 2.57 15.31 10.03
C ARG A 10 2.21 14.24 9.01
N ILE A 11 2.89 13.09 9.02
CA ILE A 11 2.62 11.98 8.09
C ILE A 11 1.46 11.16 8.65
N ASP A 12 0.32 11.22 7.98
CA ASP A 12 -0.86 10.40 8.26
C ASP A 12 -1.13 9.44 7.09
N LEU A 13 -1.01 8.14 7.35
CA LEU A 13 -1.26 7.10 6.34
C LEU A 13 -2.46 6.26 6.74
N LYS A 14 -3.28 5.95 5.74
CA LYS A 14 -4.46 5.10 5.89
C LYS A 14 -4.36 3.96 4.90
N LEU A 15 -4.43 2.74 5.39
CA LEU A 15 -4.48 1.53 4.59
C LEU A 15 -5.84 0.88 4.80
N LYS A 16 -6.56 0.65 3.71
CA LYS A 16 -7.84 -0.07 3.69
C LYS A 16 -7.70 -1.30 2.79
N ALA A 17 -8.17 -2.43 3.29
CA ALA A 17 -8.15 -3.69 2.56
C ALA A 17 -9.56 -4.28 2.46
N PHE A 18 -9.96 -4.58 1.24
CA PHE A 18 -11.26 -5.15 0.89
C PHE A 18 -11.03 -6.54 0.30
N LYS A 19 -11.56 -7.56 0.98
CA LYS A 19 -11.64 -8.91 0.41
C LYS A 19 -12.58 -8.86 -0.80
N MET A 20 -12.17 -9.47 -1.90
CA MET A 20 -12.92 -9.64 -3.13
C MET A 20 -12.99 -11.13 -3.45
N GLY A 21 -13.81 -11.87 -2.67
CA GLY A 21 -13.71 -13.33 -2.63
C GLY A 21 -12.37 -13.74 -2.03
N GLU A 22 -11.60 -14.55 -2.76
CA GLU A 22 -10.24 -14.97 -2.41
C GLU A 22 -9.18 -13.89 -2.74
N ASP A 23 -9.55 -12.85 -3.48
CA ASP A 23 -8.65 -11.78 -3.89
C ASP A 23 -8.70 -10.58 -2.93
N LEU A 24 -7.79 -9.63 -3.12
CA LEU A 24 -7.65 -8.47 -2.23
C LEU A 24 -7.47 -7.14 -2.98
N CYS A 25 -8.28 -6.14 -2.64
CA CYS A 25 -8.07 -4.75 -3.04
C CYS A 25 -7.55 -3.94 -1.86
N ILE A 26 -6.36 -3.36 -2.02
CA ILE A 26 -5.65 -2.57 -1.02
C ILE A 26 -5.60 -1.12 -1.50
N ILE A 27 -5.99 -0.19 -0.63
CA ILE A 27 -5.93 1.25 -0.88
C ILE A 27 -5.05 1.87 0.20
N LEU A 28 -3.96 2.52 -0.21
CA LEU A 28 -3.04 3.25 0.65
C LEU A 28 -3.08 4.74 0.30
N THR A 29 -3.50 5.57 1.25
CA THR A 29 -3.58 7.02 1.07
C THR A 29 -2.89 7.79 2.20
N GLY A 30 -2.57 9.06 1.95
CA GLY A 30 -2.05 9.97 2.95
C GLY A 30 -2.00 11.41 2.45
N GLY A 31 -2.18 12.38 3.36
CA GLY A 31 -2.28 13.80 2.99
C GLY A 31 -3.36 14.06 1.95
N LYS A 32 -3.01 14.72 0.83
CA LYS A 32 -3.94 14.96 -0.29
C LYS A 32 -4.02 13.70 -1.17
N GLU A 33 -5.08 12.94 -0.94
CA GLU A 33 -5.34 11.68 -1.62
C GLU A 33 -5.55 11.88 -3.13
N HIS A 34 -4.94 11.01 -3.93
CA HIS A 34 -5.11 10.93 -5.39
C HIS A 34 -4.83 9.49 -5.85
N ILE A 35 -4.76 9.22 -7.15
CA ILE A 35 -4.25 7.94 -7.68
C ILE A 35 -2.88 8.22 -8.29
N GLY A 36 -1.81 7.83 -7.59
CA GLY A 36 -0.43 8.01 -8.05
C GLY A 36 0.11 6.77 -8.75
N ALA A 37 -0.11 5.59 -8.16
CA ALA A 37 0.27 4.31 -8.74
C ALA A 37 -0.74 3.20 -8.40
N VAL A 38 -0.84 2.23 -9.30
CA VAL A 38 -1.61 1.00 -9.12
C VAL A 38 -0.70 -0.18 -9.46
N THR A 39 -0.47 -1.07 -8.50
CA THR A 39 0.27 -2.33 -8.72
C THR A 39 -0.68 -3.50 -8.57
N ALA A 40 -0.72 -4.38 -9.57
CA ALA A 40 -1.48 -5.62 -9.53
C ALA A 40 -0.54 -6.82 -9.50
N PHE A 41 -0.93 -7.84 -8.74
CA PHE A 41 -0.35 -9.16 -8.79
C PHE A 41 -1.37 -10.16 -9.35
N HIS A 42 -1.05 -10.74 -10.50
CA HIS A 42 -1.88 -11.72 -11.20
C HIS A 42 -1.02 -12.80 -11.83
N ASP A 43 -1.45 -14.06 -11.77
CA ASP A 43 -0.76 -15.20 -12.41
C ASP A 43 0.77 -15.25 -12.18
N GLY A 44 1.23 -14.90 -10.96
CA GLY A 44 2.65 -14.87 -10.62
C GLY A 44 3.43 -13.66 -11.16
N LYS A 45 2.77 -12.67 -11.74
CA LYS A 45 3.34 -11.45 -12.33
C LYS A 45 2.96 -10.22 -11.54
N VAL A 46 3.87 -9.25 -11.48
CA VAL A 46 3.64 -7.92 -10.93
C VAL A 46 3.65 -6.90 -12.05
N GLU A 47 2.57 -6.13 -12.16
CA GLU A 47 2.43 -5.07 -13.15
C GLU A 47 2.04 -3.77 -12.44
N THR A 48 2.73 -2.67 -12.78
CA THR A 48 2.50 -1.37 -12.15
C THR A 48 2.16 -0.31 -13.21
N ILE A 49 1.03 0.36 -13.02
CA ILE A 49 0.65 1.57 -13.76
C ILE A 49 0.96 2.77 -12.87
N THR A 50 1.65 3.76 -13.44
CA THR A 50 2.02 5.00 -12.75
C THR A 50 1.34 6.17 -13.45
N PHE A 51 0.53 6.94 -12.72
CA PHE A 51 -0.33 8.00 -13.28
C PHE A 51 0.33 9.40 -13.26
N SER A 52 1.46 9.55 -12.57
CA SER A 52 2.19 10.80 -12.41
C SER A 52 3.70 10.52 -12.27
N SER A 53 4.61 11.50 -12.44
CA SER A 53 6.06 11.25 -12.27
C SER A 53 6.51 10.99 -10.80
N HIS A 54 5.57 10.65 -9.93
CA HIS A 54 5.74 10.56 -8.49
C HIS A 54 6.29 9.18 -8.06
N LYS A 55 6.61 9.06 -6.77
CA LYS A 55 7.37 7.93 -6.20
C LYS A 55 6.48 6.80 -5.64
N GLU A 56 5.15 6.88 -5.78
CA GLU A 56 4.22 5.89 -5.19
C GLU A 56 4.42 4.50 -5.78
N ARG A 57 4.91 4.39 -7.02
CA ARG A 57 5.31 3.12 -7.64
C ARG A 57 6.24 2.31 -6.73
N PHE A 58 7.24 2.95 -6.12
CA PHE A 58 8.18 2.25 -5.24
C PHE A 58 7.49 1.73 -3.97
N ILE A 59 6.47 2.43 -3.49
CA ILE A 59 5.69 2.00 -2.32
C ILE A 59 4.83 0.80 -2.71
N THR A 60 4.10 0.86 -3.82
CA THR A 60 3.21 -0.23 -4.24
C THR A 60 3.97 -1.50 -4.60
N GLU A 61 5.12 -1.38 -5.27
CA GLU A 61 5.99 -2.53 -5.58
C GLU A 61 6.57 -3.16 -4.29
N LYS A 62 7.07 -2.36 -3.34
CA LYS A 62 7.54 -2.89 -2.04
C LYS A 62 6.44 -3.60 -1.25
N ILE A 63 5.24 -3.05 -1.23
CA ILE A 63 4.09 -3.70 -0.60
C ILE A 63 3.76 -5.00 -1.33
N SER A 64 3.82 -5.02 -2.67
CA SER A 64 3.57 -6.25 -3.45
C SER A 64 4.56 -7.37 -3.07
N ASP A 65 5.85 -7.05 -2.90
CA ASP A 65 6.88 -8.02 -2.48
C ASP A 65 6.60 -8.64 -1.11
N ILE A 66 6.00 -7.86 -0.19
CA ILE A 66 5.58 -8.33 1.14
C ILE A 66 4.38 -9.28 1.01
N PHE A 67 3.42 -8.95 0.14
CA PHE A 67 2.19 -9.72 -0.04
C PHE A 67 2.41 -11.03 -0.80
N ILE A 68 3.23 -11.04 -1.85
CA ILE A 68 3.50 -12.25 -2.66
C ILE A 68 4.04 -13.40 -1.81
N ARG A 69 4.73 -13.10 -0.70
CA ARG A 69 5.27 -14.11 0.21
C ARG A 69 4.26 -14.67 1.20
N GLY A 70 3.15 -13.97 1.45
CA GLY A 70 2.25 -14.26 2.57
C GLY A 70 0.77 -14.36 2.22
N PHE A 71 0.38 -14.06 0.99
CA PHE A 71 -1.00 -14.06 0.53
C PHE A 71 -1.18 -15.02 -0.66
N ILE A 72 -2.26 -15.79 -0.65
CA ILE A 72 -2.66 -16.68 -1.74
C ILE A 72 -3.85 -16.03 -2.44
N GLY A 73 -3.72 -15.76 -3.74
CA GLY A 73 -4.75 -15.08 -4.54
C GLY A 73 -4.17 -13.90 -5.33
N HIS A 74 -5.04 -13.19 -6.06
CA HIS A 74 -4.68 -11.96 -6.75
C HIS A 74 -4.87 -10.76 -5.83
N PHE A 75 -4.09 -9.71 -6.06
CA PHE A 75 -4.31 -8.46 -5.35
C PHE A 75 -4.01 -7.25 -6.21
N VAL A 76 -4.65 -6.14 -5.86
CA VAL A 76 -4.37 -4.82 -6.40
C VAL A 76 -4.07 -3.84 -5.26
N ILE A 77 -3.06 -3.01 -5.45
CA ILE A 77 -2.65 -1.96 -4.52
C ILE A 77 -2.78 -0.62 -5.25
N CYS A 78 -3.73 0.19 -4.82
CA CYS A 78 -3.88 1.58 -5.23
C CYS A 78 -3.21 2.48 -4.21
N CYS A 79 -2.27 3.32 -4.65
CA CYS A 79 -1.57 4.25 -3.77
C CYS A 79 -1.65 5.68 -4.30
N GLY A 80 -1.91 6.62 -3.40
CA GLY A 80 -1.75 8.04 -3.67
C GLY A 80 -1.59 8.84 -2.40
N ILE A 81 -0.39 9.40 -2.25
CA ILE A 81 0.06 10.09 -1.06
C ILE A 81 0.63 11.42 -1.50
N HIS A 82 0.14 12.52 -0.96
CA HIS A 82 0.71 13.84 -1.26
C HIS A 82 0.81 14.69 -0.01
N PHE A 83 2.03 15.08 0.33
CA PHE A 83 2.31 16.04 1.39
C PHE A 83 3.10 17.20 0.79
N ASP A 84 2.63 18.44 1.02
CA ASP A 84 3.32 19.62 0.52
C ASP A 84 4.73 19.72 1.13
N ASN A 85 5.72 20.02 0.29
CA ASN A 85 7.12 20.17 0.69
C ASN A 85 7.67 18.96 1.48
N ILE A 86 7.30 17.74 1.09
CA ILE A 86 7.78 16.51 1.75
C ILE A 86 9.32 16.40 1.69
N THR A 87 9.96 16.18 2.83
CA THR A 87 11.43 16.01 2.88
C THR A 87 11.84 14.59 2.51
N LYS A 88 13.14 14.36 2.29
CA LYS A 88 13.65 13.00 2.01
C LYS A 88 13.47 12.06 3.19
N GLU A 89 13.64 12.57 4.41
CA GLU A 89 13.46 11.84 5.66
C GLU A 89 11.99 11.45 5.85
N GLU A 90 11.08 12.34 5.47
CA GLU A 90 9.64 12.07 5.49
C GLU A 90 9.22 11.08 4.41
N ILE A 91 9.78 11.15 3.20
CA ILE A 91 9.58 10.12 2.16
C ILE A 91 10.02 8.75 2.69
N SER A 92 11.19 8.66 3.31
CA SER A 92 11.68 7.42 3.94
C SER A 92 10.73 6.94 5.05
N SER A 93 10.20 7.86 5.84
CA SER A 93 9.20 7.55 6.87
C SER A 93 7.91 7.00 6.25
N VAL A 94 7.42 7.60 5.17
CA VAL A 94 6.24 7.12 4.42
C VAL A 94 6.48 5.70 3.91
N GLU A 95 7.63 5.43 3.28
CA GLU A 95 7.98 4.08 2.80
C GLU A 95 8.01 3.06 3.94
N ASN A 96 8.68 3.39 5.06
CA ASN A 96 8.80 2.48 6.20
C ASN A 96 7.46 2.20 6.86
N ILE A 97 6.65 3.23 7.13
CA ILE A 97 5.32 3.08 7.72
C ILE A 97 4.44 2.24 6.80
N SER A 98 4.48 2.48 5.48
CA SER A 98 3.71 1.71 4.50
C SER A 98 4.06 0.21 4.52
N CYS A 99 5.35 -0.12 4.59
CA CYS A 99 5.81 -1.50 4.73
C CYS A 99 5.36 -2.15 6.05
N GLU A 100 5.40 -1.42 7.16
CA GLU A 100 4.91 -1.93 8.45
C GLU A 100 3.38 -2.14 8.43
N MET A 101 2.62 -1.22 7.84
CA MET A 101 1.17 -1.38 7.66
C MET A 101 0.84 -2.61 6.81
N ALA A 102 1.62 -2.87 5.75
CA ALA A 102 1.49 -4.07 4.92
C ALA A 102 1.73 -5.36 5.72
N LYS A 103 2.77 -5.41 6.55
CA LYS A 103 3.04 -6.55 7.45
C LYS A 103 1.90 -6.77 8.44
N ILE A 104 1.41 -5.70 9.06
CA ILE A 104 0.25 -5.77 9.99
C ILE A 104 -0.98 -6.29 9.26
N LEU A 105 -1.21 -5.88 8.01
CA LEU A 105 -2.32 -6.38 7.20
C LEU A 105 -2.16 -7.89 6.92
N CYS A 106 -0.97 -8.35 6.52
CA CYS A 106 -0.70 -9.78 6.32
C CYS A 106 -1.00 -10.59 7.59
N GLU A 107 -0.56 -10.12 8.76
CA GLU A 107 -0.89 -10.79 10.03
C GLU A 107 -2.39 -10.81 10.29
N LYS A 108 -3.08 -9.68 10.13
CA LYS A 108 -4.55 -9.63 10.31
C LYS A 108 -5.29 -10.58 9.35
N LEU A 109 -4.82 -10.72 8.12
CA LEU A 109 -5.43 -11.63 7.13
C LEU A 109 -5.30 -13.11 7.53
N LYS A 110 -4.18 -13.51 8.16
CA LYS A 110 -3.98 -14.90 8.65
C LYS A 110 -4.99 -15.30 9.73
N TYR A 111 -5.36 -14.36 10.61
CA TYR A 111 -6.33 -14.59 11.69
C TYR A 111 -7.78 -14.29 11.31
N SER A 112 -8.04 -13.94 10.04
CA SER A 112 -9.37 -13.61 9.53
C SER A 112 -10.05 -14.79 8.79
N ASN A 113 -9.62 -16.02 9.10
CA ASN A 113 -10.17 -17.28 8.59
C ASN A 113 -10.92 -18.03 9.69
#